data_AF-A0A7S2XZM3-F1
#
_entry.id   AF-A0A7S2XZM3-F1
#
_cell.length_a   1.000
_cell.length_b   1.000
_cell.length_c   1.000
_cell.angle_alpha   90.00
_cell.angle_beta   90.00
_cell.angle_gamma   90.00
#
_symmetry.space_group_name_H-M   'P 1'
#
loop_
_entity.id
_entity.type
_entity.pdbx_description
1 polymer ?
#
loop_
_entity_poly.entity_id
_entity_poly.type
_entity_poly.pdbx_seq_one_letter_code
_entity_poly.pdbx_strand_id
1 'polypeptide(L)'
;RTVQEMAGSLRVGFISAFFSDHSVGRLMGGVLNQLSSLANFDVRIWGAPSFGAPPQDQPHPERLSTRDWEGLEVIELPLDLQRAGAIVRNEKLDVLVYPEVGMQSWTYFLAFQRLAPVQCVFWGHPMSQGLPSLDYFLSSDLFELSHGQTIGETGMSDEESSSNFPLPAGQSRHSEQLVRMEGLTTVFSRP
;
A
#
# COMPACT_ATOMS: atom_id res chain seq x y z
N ARG A 1 -0.58 -17.62 8.67
CA ARG A 1 -0.86 -17.83 10.11
C ARG A 1 -2.15 -17.12 10.42
N THR A 2 -3.08 -17.77 11.11
CA THR A 2 -4.30 -17.12 11.60
C THR A 2 -3.93 -16.22 12.77
N VAL A 3 -4.61 -15.07 12.93
CA VAL A 3 -4.30 -14.01 13.94
C VAL A 3 -4.20 -14.56 15.37
N GLN A 4 -4.77 -15.74 15.65
CA GLN A 4 -4.79 -16.41 16.95
C GLN A 4 -3.48 -17.12 17.39
N GLU A 5 -2.45 -17.25 16.54
CA GLU A 5 -1.19 -17.96 16.91
C GLU A 5 0.04 -17.05 17.15
N MET A 6 -0.11 -15.73 17.10
CA MET A 6 1.01 -14.79 17.29
C MET A 6 1.22 -14.49 18.79
N ALA A 7 2.16 -15.18 19.44
CA ALA A 7 2.58 -14.89 20.81
C ALA A 7 3.43 -13.58 20.94
N GLY A 8 3.16 -12.57 20.10
CA GLY A 8 3.88 -11.31 20.04
C GLY A 8 3.18 -10.29 19.14
N SER A 9 3.59 -9.02 19.24
CA SER A 9 3.07 -7.93 18.41
C SER A 9 3.32 -8.18 16.91
N LEU A 10 2.30 -7.95 16.07
CA LEU A 10 2.38 -8.08 14.61
C LEU A 10 3.21 -6.93 14.04
N ARG A 11 4.26 -7.25 13.29
CA ARG A 11 5.14 -6.25 12.69
C ARG A 11 4.59 -5.80 11.34
N VAL A 12 4.17 -4.55 11.27
CA VAL A 12 3.53 -3.98 10.08
C VAL A 12 4.39 -2.84 9.56
N GLY A 13 4.82 -2.97 8.31
CA GLY A 13 5.58 -1.94 7.61
C GLY A 13 4.72 -1.16 6.64
N PHE A 14 5.03 0.12 6.46
CA PHE A 14 4.40 0.97 5.47
C PHE A 14 5.47 1.67 4.62
N ILE A 15 5.34 1.65 3.28
CA ILE A 15 6.29 2.31 2.36
C ILE A 15 5.54 3.20 1.38
N SER A 16 5.89 4.49 1.32
CA SER A 16 5.36 5.41 0.32
C SER A 16 6.33 6.58 0.06
N ALA A 17 6.26 7.16 -1.14
CA ALA A 17 6.90 8.44 -1.43
C ALA A 17 6.11 9.65 -0.89
N PHE A 18 4.91 9.41 -0.37
CA PHE A 18 3.90 10.43 -0.10
C PHE A 18 3.47 10.49 1.37
N PHE A 19 4.32 10.00 2.27
CA PHE A 19 4.22 10.29 3.70
C PHE A 19 4.64 11.75 3.96
N SER A 20 3.79 12.68 3.56
CA SER A 20 3.89 14.14 3.75
C SER A 20 2.47 14.75 3.75
N ASP A 21 2.33 16.08 3.69
CA ASP A 21 1.05 16.73 3.34
C ASP A 21 0.68 16.48 1.87
N HIS A 22 0.30 15.24 1.60
CA HIS A 22 -0.17 14.72 0.34
C HIS A 22 -1.45 13.92 0.60
N SER A 23 -2.30 13.75 -0.42
CA SER A 23 -3.57 13.02 -0.28
C SER A 23 -3.38 11.63 0.35
N VAL A 24 -2.34 10.91 -0.07
CA VAL A 24 -1.95 9.59 0.48
C VAL A 24 -1.53 9.68 1.95
N GLY A 25 -0.67 10.64 2.32
CA GLY A 25 -0.26 10.83 3.72
C GLY A 25 -1.43 11.14 4.64
N ARG A 26 -2.32 12.06 4.21
CA ARG A 26 -3.54 12.41 4.95
C ARG A 26 -4.52 11.24 5.06
N LEU A 27 -4.65 10.43 4.01
CA LEU A 27 -5.49 9.23 4.00
C LEU A 27 -4.99 8.22 5.03
N MET A 28 -3.67 8.03 5.09
CA MET A 28 -3.05 7.05 5.97
C MET A 28 -2.97 7.50 7.44
N GLY A 29 -3.09 8.81 7.72
CA GLY A 29 -2.90 9.33 9.08
C GLY A 29 -3.79 8.67 10.14
N GLY A 30 -5.10 8.56 9.88
CA GLY A 30 -6.02 7.89 10.80
C GLY A 30 -5.68 6.41 11.02
N VAL A 31 -5.33 5.69 9.93
CA VAL A 31 -4.96 4.27 9.97
C VAL A 31 -3.69 4.06 10.78
N LEU A 32 -2.65 4.86 10.51
CA LEU A 32 -1.35 4.75 11.18
C LEU A 32 -1.45 5.05 12.67
N ASN A 33 -2.16 6.11 13.05
CA ASN A 33 -2.38 6.48 14.46
C ASN A 33 -3.18 5.43 15.22
N GLN A 34 -4.23 4.89 14.61
CA GLN A 34 -5.03 3.88 15.26
C GLN A 34 -4.25 2.58 15.42
N LEU A 35 -3.54 2.12 14.38
CA LEU A 35 -2.74 0.92 14.45
C LEU A 35 -1.59 1.04 15.45
N SER A 36 -0.88 2.16 15.48
CA SER A 36 0.25 2.36 16.41
C SER A 36 -0.19 2.45 17.87
N SER A 37 -1.43 2.86 18.15
CA SER A 37 -1.99 2.89 19.50
C SER A 37 -2.36 1.50 20.05
N LEU A 38 -2.50 0.50 19.19
CA LEU A 38 -2.89 -0.85 19.57
C LEU A 38 -1.67 -1.67 20.01
N ALA A 39 -1.72 -2.24 21.22
CA ALA A 39 -0.60 -2.94 21.83
C ALA A 39 -0.10 -4.19 21.05
N ASN A 40 -0.90 -4.70 20.13
CA ASN A 40 -0.60 -5.89 19.33
C ASN A 40 0.00 -5.57 17.95
N PHE A 41 0.34 -4.31 17.66
CA PHE A 41 1.01 -3.91 16.43
C PHE A 41 2.33 -3.16 16.69
N ASP A 42 3.35 -3.50 15.91
CA ASP A 42 4.66 -2.84 15.87
C ASP A 42 4.79 -2.20 14.48
N VAL A 43 4.49 -0.90 14.41
CA VAL A 43 4.35 -0.14 13.17
C VAL A 43 5.66 0.53 12.79
N ARG A 44 6.14 0.28 11.57
CA ARG A 44 7.31 0.95 10.97
C ARG A 44 6.95 1.63 9.67
N ILE A 45 7.52 2.81 9.43
CA ILE A 45 7.20 3.62 8.26
C ILE A 45 8.48 4.00 7.52
N TRP A 46 8.47 3.84 6.20
CA TRP A 46 9.54 4.31 5.33
C TRP A 46 9.06 5.25 4.24
N GLY A 47 9.87 6.29 4.03
CA GLY A 47 9.77 7.19 2.89
C GLY A 47 10.58 6.67 1.70
N ALA A 48 10.06 6.82 0.49
CA ALA A 48 10.87 6.68 -0.71
C ALA A 48 11.96 7.77 -0.78
N PRO A 49 13.11 7.49 -1.42
CA PRO A 49 14.19 8.45 -1.57
C PRO A 49 13.73 9.73 -2.28
N SER A 50 14.28 10.86 -1.86
CA SER A 50 13.99 12.15 -2.47
C SER A 50 14.56 12.26 -3.90
N PHE A 51 13.70 12.23 -4.92
CA PHE A 51 14.09 12.51 -6.31
C PHE A 51 14.39 14.00 -6.50
N GLY A 52 15.58 14.33 -6.99
CA GLY A 52 15.97 15.69 -7.37
C GLY A 52 16.47 16.59 -6.23
N ALA A 53 16.50 16.10 -4.99
CA ALA A 53 17.27 16.73 -3.93
C ALA A 53 18.76 16.41 -4.13
N PRO A 54 19.69 17.36 -3.94
CA PRO A 54 21.11 17.02 -3.90
C PRO A 54 21.34 15.91 -2.86
N PRO A 55 22.28 14.98 -3.09
CA PRO A 55 22.66 14.01 -2.06
C PRO A 55 23.16 14.80 -0.86
N GLN A 56 22.33 14.93 0.18
CA GLN A 56 22.68 15.63 1.40
C GLN A 56 22.29 14.78 2.59
N ASP A 57 23.22 14.76 3.54
CA ASP A 57 23.21 14.06 4.81
C ASP A 57 22.07 14.51 5.77
N GLN A 58 20.97 15.07 5.28
CA GLN A 58 19.84 15.52 6.09
C GLN A 58 18.49 15.32 5.36
N PRO A 59 17.48 14.72 6.03
CA PRO A 59 16.15 14.57 5.47
C PRO A 59 15.48 15.94 5.25
N HIS A 60 14.76 16.10 4.13
CA HIS A 60 14.03 17.33 3.82
C HIS A 60 12.91 17.56 4.86
N PRO A 61 12.93 18.65 5.64
CA PRO A 61 12.00 18.87 6.75
C PRO A 61 10.54 19.10 6.30
N GLU A 62 10.31 19.47 5.04
CA GLU A 62 8.95 19.69 4.50
C GLU A 62 8.25 18.40 4.05
N ARG A 63 9.02 17.33 3.78
CA ARG A 63 8.45 16.00 3.46
C ARG A 63 8.02 15.27 4.73
N LEU A 64 8.78 15.44 5.81
CA LEU A 64 8.54 14.78 7.09
C LEU A 64 7.82 15.72 8.06
N SER A 65 6.68 16.29 7.66
CA SER A 65 5.79 16.89 8.64
C SER A 65 5.18 15.75 9.47
N THR A 66 5.94 15.25 10.45
CA THR A 66 5.57 14.29 11.50
C THR A 66 4.41 14.77 12.38
N ARG A 67 3.74 15.86 12.01
CA ARG A 67 2.70 16.52 12.78
C ARG A 67 1.42 15.69 12.86
N ASP A 68 1.20 14.77 11.92
CA ASP A 68 -0.03 13.99 11.87
C ASP A 68 0.09 12.57 12.43
N TRP A 69 1.31 12.06 12.69
CA TRP A 69 1.52 10.68 13.16
C TRP A 69 2.21 10.65 14.51
N GLU A 70 1.42 10.53 15.58
CA GLU A 70 1.90 10.61 16.96
C GLU A 70 2.93 9.51 17.24
N GLY A 71 4.18 9.92 17.47
CA GLY A 71 5.27 9.02 17.90
C GLY A 71 5.82 8.09 16.81
N LEU A 72 5.41 8.24 15.54
CA LEU A 72 5.92 7.43 14.43
C LEU A 72 7.02 8.18 13.67
N GLU A 73 8.20 7.58 13.64
CA GLU A 73 9.31 8.06 12.82
C GLU A 73 9.18 7.50 11.39
N VAL A 74 9.39 8.37 10.40
CA VAL A 74 9.48 7.96 9.00
C VAL A 74 10.94 7.95 8.58
N ILE A 75 11.42 6.77 8.21
CA ILE A 75 12.82 6.55 7.83
C ILE A 75 12.95 6.57 6.31
N GLU A 76 13.80 7.43 5.74
CA GLU A 76 14.04 7.44 4.29
C GLU A 76 14.84 6.20 3.86
N LEU A 77 14.38 5.49 2.83
CA LEU A 77 15.10 4.36 2.24
C LEU A 77 16.12 4.85 1.19
N PRO A 78 17.25 4.13 1.02
CA PRO A 78 18.25 4.50 0.03
C PRO A 78 17.73 4.33 -1.41
N LEU A 79 18.32 5.10 -2.34
CA LEU A 79 17.98 5.01 -3.76
C LEU A 79 18.20 3.62 -4.36
N ASP A 80 19.23 2.92 -3.90
CA ASP A 80 19.51 1.56 -4.36
C ASP A 80 18.43 0.57 -3.87
N LEU A 81 17.66 0.02 -4.82
CA LEU A 81 16.53 -0.85 -4.55
C LEU A 81 16.92 -2.15 -3.81
N GLN A 82 18.14 -2.66 -4.03
CA GLN A 82 18.60 -3.88 -3.38
C GLN A 82 18.93 -3.62 -1.92
N ARG A 83 19.63 -2.52 -1.63
CA ARG A 83 19.94 -2.05 -0.29
C ARG A 83 18.66 -1.69 0.47
N ALA A 84 17.73 -0.98 -0.16
CA ALA A 84 16.43 -0.68 0.42
C ALA A 84 15.65 -1.95 0.76
N GLY A 85 15.57 -2.90 -0.17
CA GLY A 85 14.94 -4.19 0.07
C GLY A 85 15.62 -4.99 1.19
N ALA A 86 16.94 -4.94 1.30
CA ALA A 86 17.68 -5.59 2.39
C ALA A 86 17.34 -4.98 3.77
N ILE A 87 17.25 -3.65 3.86
CA ILE A 87 16.85 -2.94 5.08
C ILE A 87 15.46 -3.41 5.52
N VAL A 88 14.47 -3.35 4.61
CA VAL A 88 13.08 -3.73 4.92
C VAL A 88 12.97 -5.20 5.33
N ARG A 89 13.66 -6.12 4.63
CA ARG A 89 13.67 -7.55 4.99
C ARG A 89 14.26 -7.80 6.37
N ASN A 90 15.26 -7.02 6.79
CA ASN A 90 15.93 -7.20 8.07
C ASN A 90 15.02 -6.89 9.27
N GLU A 91 13.98 -6.08 9.07
CA GLU A 91 12.96 -5.83 10.10
C GLU A 91 12.05 -7.03 10.37
N LYS A 92 12.05 -8.03 9.47
CA LYS A 92 11.26 -9.26 9.57
C LYS A 92 9.78 -8.96 9.78
N LEU A 93 9.24 -8.08 8.94
CA LEU A 93 7.83 -7.72 8.93
C LEU A 93 6.97 -8.96 8.71
N ASP A 94 5.80 -8.99 9.34
CA ASP A 94 4.75 -9.96 9.05
C ASP A 94 3.91 -9.49 7.85
N VAL A 95 3.65 -8.18 7.80
CA VAL A 95 2.86 -7.51 6.76
C VAL A 95 3.60 -6.27 6.27
N LEU A 96 3.66 -6.08 4.97
CA LEU A 96 4.11 -4.84 4.33
C LEU A 96 2.96 -4.24 3.53
N VAL A 97 2.67 -2.95 3.76
CA VAL A 97 1.61 -2.22 3.09
C VAL A 97 2.21 -1.10 2.26
N TYR A 98 1.82 -1.05 0.99
CA TYR A 98 2.04 0.09 0.10
C TYR A 98 0.74 0.90 0.04
N PRO A 99 0.68 2.11 0.62
CA PRO A 99 -0.51 2.96 0.52
C PRO A 99 -0.91 3.27 -0.92
N GLU A 100 0.08 3.32 -1.80
CA GLU A 100 -0.04 3.46 -3.25
C GLU A 100 1.11 2.73 -3.92
N VAL A 101 0.94 2.41 -5.20
CA VAL A 101 1.99 1.92 -6.09
C VAL A 101 1.79 2.60 -7.44
N GLY A 102 2.88 2.94 -8.12
CA GLY A 102 2.84 3.43 -9.51
C GLY A 102 2.78 4.96 -9.68
N MET A 103 2.51 5.74 -8.63
CA MET A 103 2.67 7.20 -8.71
C MET A 103 4.14 7.61 -8.69
N GLN A 104 5.01 6.74 -8.20
CA GLN A 104 6.45 6.95 -8.09
C GLN A 104 7.20 5.69 -8.55
N SER A 105 8.12 5.83 -9.50
CA SER A 105 8.77 4.67 -10.14
C SER A 105 9.59 3.80 -9.19
N TRP A 106 10.19 4.38 -8.15
CA TRP A 106 11.02 3.66 -7.18
C TRP A 106 10.15 2.80 -6.25
N THR A 107 9.03 3.29 -5.73
CA THR A 107 8.09 2.46 -4.96
C THR A 107 7.52 1.35 -5.82
N TYR A 108 7.21 1.63 -7.09
CA TYR A 108 6.80 0.63 -8.08
C TYR A 108 7.84 -0.49 -8.26
N PHE A 109 9.10 -0.14 -8.54
CA PHE A 109 10.15 -1.15 -8.71
C PHE A 109 10.49 -1.90 -7.42
N LEU A 110 10.42 -1.23 -6.26
CA LEU A 110 10.60 -1.89 -4.97
C LEU A 110 9.50 -2.92 -4.72
N ALA A 111 8.25 -2.61 -5.09
CA ALA A 111 7.10 -3.48 -4.87
C ALA A 111 7.21 -4.82 -5.59
N PHE A 112 8.00 -4.96 -6.68
CA PHE A 112 8.28 -6.27 -7.30
C PHE A 112 9.04 -7.23 -6.39
N GLN A 113 9.73 -6.71 -5.37
CA GLN A 113 10.47 -7.55 -4.44
C GLN A 113 9.53 -8.15 -3.40
N ARG A 114 9.78 -9.41 -3.03
CA ARG A 114 9.21 -9.98 -1.81
C ARG A 114 10.05 -9.55 -0.61
N LEU A 115 9.49 -8.66 0.21
CA LEU A 115 10.09 -8.06 1.39
C LEU A 115 9.43 -8.53 2.70
N ALA A 116 8.16 -8.95 2.65
CA ALA A 116 7.44 -9.54 3.77
C ALA A 116 6.63 -10.79 3.36
N PRO A 117 6.25 -11.67 4.30
CA PRO A 117 5.38 -12.83 4.03
C PRO A 117 3.98 -12.47 3.56
N VAL A 118 3.49 -11.27 3.85
CA VAL A 118 2.27 -10.70 3.28
C VAL A 118 2.58 -9.30 2.78
N GLN A 119 2.25 -9.02 1.51
CA GLN A 119 2.37 -7.68 0.94
C GLN A 119 1.03 -7.23 0.38
N CYS A 120 0.61 -6.03 0.76
CA CYS A 120 -0.66 -5.48 0.35
C CYS A 120 -0.45 -4.11 -0.29
N VAL A 121 -1.36 -3.75 -1.20
CA VAL A 121 -1.52 -2.38 -1.68
C VAL A 121 -2.86 -1.83 -1.17
N PHE A 122 -2.86 -0.59 -0.74
CA PHE A 122 -4.03 0.15 -0.29
C PHE A 122 -4.61 0.98 -1.45
N TRP A 123 -5.84 1.49 -1.30
CA TRP A 123 -6.54 2.20 -2.38
C TRP A 123 -6.01 3.59 -2.71
N GLY A 124 -4.82 4.02 -2.25
CA GLY A 124 -4.25 5.32 -2.60
C GLY A 124 -4.18 5.53 -4.12
N HIS A 125 -4.19 4.42 -4.87
CA HIS A 125 -4.59 4.36 -6.26
C HIS A 125 -5.74 3.32 -6.44
N PRO A 126 -6.88 3.65 -7.08
CA PRO A 126 -8.07 2.81 -7.09
C PRO A 126 -8.04 1.70 -8.15
N MET A 127 -6.88 1.06 -8.36
CA MET A 127 -6.74 -0.06 -9.29
C MET A 127 -5.72 -1.08 -8.77
N SER A 128 -6.01 -2.36 -8.97
CA SER A 128 -5.07 -3.47 -8.78
C SER A 128 -3.82 -3.27 -9.62
N GLN A 129 -2.66 -3.60 -9.09
CA GLN A 129 -1.39 -3.28 -9.76
C GLN A 129 -0.84 -4.46 -10.58
N GLY A 130 -1.44 -5.64 -10.42
CA GLY A 130 -1.01 -6.84 -11.14
C GLY A 130 0.45 -7.20 -10.84
N LEU A 131 0.95 -6.94 -9.63
CA LEU A 131 2.31 -7.33 -9.28
C LEU A 131 2.29 -8.73 -8.65
N PRO A 132 3.11 -9.69 -9.11
CA PRO A 132 3.11 -11.06 -8.57
C PRO A 132 3.61 -11.14 -7.12
N SER A 133 4.22 -10.07 -6.63
CA SER A 133 4.73 -9.91 -5.27
C SER A 133 3.69 -9.37 -4.30
N LEU A 134 2.59 -8.80 -4.78
CA LEU A 134 1.47 -8.29 -3.98
C LEU A 134 0.42 -9.38 -3.82
N ASP A 135 0.01 -9.63 -2.59
CA ASP A 135 -0.97 -10.66 -2.23
C ASP A 135 -2.38 -10.10 -2.16
N TYR A 136 -2.54 -8.83 -1.74
CA TYR A 136 -3.85 -8.24 -1.49
C TYR A 136 -3.96 -6.79 -1.97
N PHE A 137 -5.11 -6.45 -2.53
CA PHE A 137 -5.58 -5.08 -2.70
C PHE A 137 -6.65 -4.79 -1.64
N LEU A 138 -6.37 -3.82 -0.78
CA LEU A 138 -7.23 -3.41 0.32
C LEU A 138 -8.20 -2.32 -0.17
N SER A 139 -9.48 -2.68 -0.28
CA SER A 139 -10.57 -1.80 -0.73
C SER A 139 -11.66 -1.62 0.36
N SER A 140 -12.64 -0.75 0.13
CA SER A 140 -13.83 -0.61 1.00
C SER A 140 -15.02 -1.30 0.38
N ASP A 141 -15.88 -1.86 1.23
CA ASP A 141 -17.23 -2.21 0.82
C ASP A 141 -18.01 -1.03 0.25
N LEU A 142 -17.69 0.19 0.66
CA LEU A 142 -18.33 1.42 0.19
C LEU A 142 -17.87 1.85 -1.20
N PHE A 143 -16.69 1.40 -1.63
CA PHE A 143 -16.13 1.73 -2.95
C PHE A 143 -16.45 0.65 -3.99
N GLU A 144 -16.53 -0.60 -3.56
CA GLU A 144 -16.85 -1.72 -4.44
C GLU A 144 -18.36 -1.95 -4.45
N LEU A 145 -19.03 -1.55 -5.55
CA LEU A 145 -20.42 -1.93 -5.79
C LEU A 145 -20.58 -3.45 -5.64
N SER A 146 -21.67 -3.88 -5.03
CA SER A 146 -21.99 -5.29 -4.85
C SER A 146 -22.23 -5.94 -6.21
N HIS A 147 -21.17 -6.51 -6.79
CA HIS A 147 -21.16 -7.29 -8.03
C HIS A 147 -21.77 -6.59 -9.27
N GLY A 148 -20.92 -6.10 -10.16
CA GLY A 148 -21.25 -6.06 -11.60
C GLY A 148 -22.07 -4.87 -12.09
N GLN A 149 -21.96 -3.68 -11.50
CA GLN A 149 -22.39 -2.46 -12.18
C GLN A 149 -21.17 -1.69 -12.68
N THR A 150 -20.73 -2.06 -13.88
CA THR A 150 -19.89 -1.21 -14.71
C THR A 150 -20.58 0.14 -14.86
N ILE A 151 -19.98 1.21 -14.36
CA ILE A 151 -20.38 2.58 -14.69
C ILE A 151 -20.02 2.78 -16.17
N GLY A 152 -20.90 2.34 -17.05
CA GLY A 152 -20.67 2.28 -18.49
C GLY A 152 -21.79 1.65 -19.31
N GLU A 153 -22.80 1.01 -18.71
CA GLU A 153 -23.91 0.42 -19.47
C GLU A 153 -25.15 1.31 -19.42
N THR A 154 -25.10 2.40 -20.18
CA THR A 154 -26.29 2.80 -20.93
C THR A 154 -26.16 2.24 -22.34
N GLY A 155 -26.62 1.00 -22.50
CA GLY A 155 -26.97 0.44 -23.80
C GLY A 155 -25.97 -0.52 -24.43
N MET A 156 -25.75 -1.69 -23.82
CA MET A 156 -25.51 -2.92 -24.59
C MET A 156 -26.04 -4.11 -23.80
N SER A 157 -26.89 -4.89 -24.45
CA SER A 157 -27.52 -6.10 -23.92
C SER A 157 -26.50 -7.20 -23.63
N ASP A 158 -26.72 -7.90 -22.53
CA ASP A 158 -25.93 -8.94 -21.85
C ASP A 158 -25.55 -10.22 -22.63
N GLU A 159 -25.32 -10.20 -23.95
CA GLU A 159 -25.01 -11.44 -24.71
C GLU A 159 -23.63 -11.51 -25.40
N GLU A 160 -22.73 -10.53 -25.22
CA GLU A 160 -21.34 -10.68 -25.70
C GLU A 160 -20.29 -10.34 -24.61
N SER A 161 -20.51 -10.83 -23.39
CA SER A 161 -19.48 -10.77 -22.34
C SER A 161 -18.51 -11.94 -22.44
N SER A 162 -17.40 -11.70 -23.14
CA SER A 162 -16.03 -12.19 -22.87
C SER A 162 -15.74 -13.69 -22.60
N SER A 163 -16.70 -14.61 -22.73
CA SER A 163 -16.46 -16.05 -22.49
C SER A 163 -15.88 -16.81 -23.69
N ASN A 164 -15.57 -16.12 -24.81
CA ASN A 164 -15.12 -16.77 -26.06
C ASN A 164 -13.81 -16.24 -26.65
N PHE A 165 -13.09 -15.37 -25.95
CA PHE A 165 -11.71 -15.04 -26.34
C PHE A 165 -10.74 -15.83 -25.45
N PRO A 166 -10.06 -16.86 -25.98
CA PRO A 166 -8.96 -17.47 -25.24
C PRO A 166 -7.93 -16.37 -24.95
N LEU A 167 -7.62 -16.18 -23.66
CA LEU A 167 -6.58 -15.24 -23.25
C LEU A 167 -5.30 -15.58 -24.04
N PRO A 168 -4.67 -14.61 -24.73
CA PRO A 168 -3.43 -14.84 -25.47
C PRO A 168 -2.40 -15.52 -24.56
N ALA A 169 -1.75 -16.56 -25.08
CA ALA A 169 -0.67 -17.23 -24.37
C ALA A 169 0.40 -16.18 -24.00
N GLY A 170 0.63 -15.99 -22.70
CA GLY A 170 1.60 -15.03 -22.18
C GLY A 170 1.04 -13.91 -21.29
N GLN A 171 -0.28 -13.84 -21.05
CA GLN A 171 -0.78 -12.97 -19.98
C GLN A 171 -0.36 -13.51 -18.61
N SER A 172 0.21 -12.62 -17.79
CA SER A 172 0.56 -12.91 -16.41
C SER A 172 -0.70 -13.23 -15.60
N ARG A 173 -0.68 -14.37 -14.91
CA ARG A 173 -1.71 -14.72 -13.93
C ARG A 173 -1.35 -14.00 -12.64
N HIS A 174 -2.22 -13.11 -12.19
CA HIS A 174 -2.05 -12.40 -10.93
C HIS A 174 -2.95 -13.05 -9.87
N SER A 175 -2.40 -13.27 -8.68
CA SER A 175 -3.12 -13.86 -7.54
C SER A 175 -3.51 -12.83 -6.48
N GLU A 176 -3.45 -11.54 -6.82
CA GLU A 176 -3.84 -10.45 -5.93
C GLU A 176 -5.32 -10.62 -5.55
N GLN A 177 -5.60 -10.68 -4.25
CA GLN A 177 -6.94 -10.86 -3.72
C GLN A 177 -7.51 -9.55 -3.22
N LEU A 178 -8.77 -9.27 -3.55
CA LEU A 178 -9.50 -8.13 -3.03
C LEU A 178 -9.94 -8.40 -1.59
N VAL A 179 -9.48 -7.57 -0.65
CA VAL A 179 -10.01 -7.55 0.72
C VAL A 179 -10.86 -6.31 0.89
N ARG A 180 -12.13 -6.49 1.20
CA ARG A 180 -13.09 -5.41 1.45
C ARG A 180 -13.23 -5.21 2.95
N MET A 181 -12.93 -4.01 3.42
CA MET A 181 -13.05 -3.65 4.84
C MET A 181 -14.37 -2.93 5.10
N GLU A 182 -15.18 -3.47 6.01
CA GLU A 182 -16.40 -2.82 6.49
C GLU A 182 -16.04 -1.51 7.20
N GLY A 183 -16.46 -0.37 6.64
CA GLY A 183 -16.30 0.93 7.29
C GLY A 183 -14.96 1.63 7.08
N LEU A 184 -14.09 1.14 6.18
CA LEU A 184 -12.96 1.94 5.73
C LEU A 184 -13.51 3.09 4.87
N THR A 185 -13.25 4.34 5.27
CA THR A 185 -13.78 5.55 4.61
C THR A 185 -12.65 6.52 4.25
N THR A 186 -12.95 7.55 3.47
CA THR A 186 -12.01 8.65 3.14
C THR A 186 -12.09 9.81 4.13
N VAL A 187 -12.52 9.59 5.37
CA VAL A 187 -12.65 10.70 6.33
C VAL A 187 -11.26 11.21 6.71
N PHE A 188 -10.84 12.28 6.06
CA PHE A 188 -9.72 13.11 6.48
C PHE A 188 -10.15 13.85 7.74
N SER A 189 -9.48 13.62 8.87
CA SER A 189 -9.60 14.48 10.04
C SER A 189 -9.33 15.93 9.60
N ARG A 190 -10.21 16.86 9.99
CA ARG A 190 -9.99 18.29 9.72
C ARG A 190 -8.72 18.73 10.46
N PRO A 191 -7.90 19.61 9.86
CA PRO A 191 -6.70 20.15 10.50
C PRO A 191 -7.02 20.91 11.79
#